data_AF-A0A553PLK5-F1
#
_entry.id   AF-A0A553PLK5-F1
#
_cell.length_a   1.000
_cell.length_b   1.000
_cell.length_c   1.000
_cell.angle_alpha   90.00
_cell.angle_beta   90.00
_cell.angle_gamma   90.00
#
_symmetry.space_group_name_H-M   'P 1'
#
loop_
_entity.id
_entity.type
_entity.pdbx_description
1 polymer ?
#
loop_
_entity_poly.entity_id
_entity_poly.type
_entity_poly.pdbx_seq_one_letter_code
_entity_poly.pdbx_strand_id
1 'polypeptide(L)'
;MTLNLSDYHLANSSTASYLSRSFNIEPPKERMMPGVPRYQTQSDRFKTALDCDEVYPGIVIGSGETMRNVKYLQKLGVTHVLNMAENDVNVSSQRYSKAGICYKGYRIKDLPQEDISATFDECVRFMDRALCSRMGLVYVGCLLGYSRSATVVAAYLMLKQNMSASEALGLMRRSREVHPNMGFLHQLGNLDNSLRRSRHR
;
A
#
# COMPACT_ATOMS: atom_id res chain seq x y z
N MET A 1 -10.99 -38.60 15.04
CA MET A 1 -10.66 -38.17 13.66
C MET A 1 -9.55 -37.15 13.75
N THR A 2 -8.30 -37.57 13.53
CA THR A 2 -7.17 -36.65 13.39
C THR A 2 -7.27 -35.97 12.04
N LEU A 3 -7.52 -34.65 12.03
CA LEU A 3 -7.44 -33.84 10.82
C LEU A 3 -6.04 -34.03 10.20
N ASN A 4 -5.98 -34.37 8.91
CA ASN A 4 -4.71 -34.46 8.19
C ASN A 4 -4.05 -33.07 8.17
N LEU A 5 -2.71 -33.01 8.13
CA LEU A 5 -1.96 -31.77 7.91
C LEU A 5 -2.48 -30.98 6.70
N SER A 6 -2.94 -31.68 5.64
CA SER A 6 -3.59 -31.04 4.48
C SER A 6 -4.87 -30.29 4.86
N ASP A 7 -5.70 -30.85 5.74
CA ASP A 7 -6.97 -30.26 6.18
C ASP A 7 -6.74 -29.09 7.14
N TYR A 8 -5.69 -29.18 7.97
CA TYR A 8 -5.25 -28.07 8.82
C TYR A 8 -4.71 -26.89 8.01
N HIS A 9 -3.97 -27.17 6.93
CA HIS A 9 -3.47 -26.15 6.01
C HIS A 9 -4.59 -25.49 5.18
N LEU A 10 -5.64 -26.22 4.80
CA LEU A 10 -6.83 -25.63 4.17
C LEU A 10 -7.63 -24.78 5.16
N ALA A 11 -7.84 -25.26 6.38
CA ALA A 11 -8.60 -24.57 7.42
C ALA A 11 -7.99 -23.21 7.82
N ASN A 12 -6.67 -23.06 7.70
CA ASN A 12 -5.95 -21.83 8.01
C ASN A 12 -5.51 -21.03 6.77
N SER A 13 -6.01 -21.36 5.58
CA SER A 13 -5.62 -20.68 4.33
C SER A 13 -6.13 -19.23 4.28
N SER A 14 -5.26 -18.30 3.87
CA SER A 14 -5.61 -16.89 3.69
C SER A 14 -6.27 -16.74 2.33
N THR A 15 -7.59 -16.94 2.27
CA THR A 15 -8.38 -16.72 1.06
C THR A 15 -8.72 -15.24 0.88
N ALA A 16 -9.08 -14.82 -0.32
CA ALA A 16 -9.54 -13.45 -0.56
C ALA A 16 -10.78 -13.10 0.30
N SER A 17 -11.71 -14.05 0.45
CA SER A 17 -12.91 -13.91 1.30
C SER A 17 -12.58 -13.84 2.80
N TYR A 18 -11.49 -14.46 3.24
CA TYR A 18 -11.01 -14.29 4.61
C TYR A 18 -10.42 -12.89 4.80
N LEU A 19 -9.58 -12.45 3.85
CA LEU A 19 -8.91 -11.15 3.94
C LEU A 19 -9.85 -9.96 3.86
N SER A 20 -10.97 -10.09 3.14
CA SER A 20 -12.00 -9.03 3.08
C SER A 20 -12.61 -8.70 4.44
N ARG A 21 -12.52 -9.60 5.44
CA ARG A 21 -12.94 -9.30 6.82
C ARG A 21 -12.15 -8.15 7.45
N SER A 22 -10.94 -7.87 6.96
CA SER A 22 -10.15 -6.71 7.38
C SER A 22 -10.88 -5.40 7.09
N PHE A 23 -11.85 -5.39 6.18
CA PHE A 23 -12.65 -4.22 5.83
C PHE A 23 -13.84 -3.98 6.77
N ASN A 24 -14.10 -4.87 7.72
CA ASN A 24 -15.01 -4.59 8.84
C ASN A 24 -14.42 -3.57 9.82
N ILE A 25 -13.14 -3.22 9.67
CA ILE A 25 -12.53 -2.09 10.35
C ILE A 25 -12.94 -0.83 9.59
N GLU A 26 -13.81 -0.04 10.23
CA GLU A 26 -14.21 1.27 9.75
C GLU A 26 -13.03 2.26 9.90
N PRO A 27 -12.56 2.88 8.80
CA PRO A 27 -11.52 3.89 8.91
C PRO A 27 -12.06 5.17 9.57
N PRO A 28 -11.17 6.01 10.14
CA PRO A 28 -11.59 7.27 10.74
C PRO A 28 -12.30 8.19 9.73
N LYS A 29 -13.45 8.76 10.13
CA LYS A 29 -14.20 9.73 9.32
C LYS A 29 -13.42 11.02 9.08
N GLU A 30 -12.59 11.38 10.04
CA GLU A 30 -11.65 12.49 9.96
C GLU A 30 -10.25 11.98 10.21
N ARG A 31 -9.31 12.43 9.39
CA ARG A 31 -7.91 11.98 9.42
C ARG A 31 -7.01 13.20 9.40
N MET A 32 -5.85 13.12 10.03
CA MET A 32 -4.82 14.16 9.97
C MET A 32 -3.85 13.86 8.84
N MET A 33 -3.74 14.73 7.84
CA MET A 33 -2.76 14.52 6.75
C MET A 33 -1.35 14.82 7.23
N PRO A 34 -0.33 14.11 6.72
CA PRO A 34 1.05 14.53 6.87
C PRO A 34 1.22 16.00 6.50
N GLY A 35 1.91 16.77 7.36
CA GLY A 35 2.17 18.20 7.15
C GLY A 35 0.96 19.13 7.27
N VAL A 36 -0.22 18.63 7.69
CA VAL A 36 -1.42 19.44 7.91
C VAL A 36 -1.94 19.16 9.33
N PRO A 37 -1.63 20.02 10.33
CA PRO A 37 -1.87 19.74 11.75
C PRO A 37 -3.33 19.99 12.16
N ARG A 38 -4.27 19.42 11.41
CA ARG A 38 -5.71 19.45 11.70
C ARG A 38 -6.39 18.22 11.12
N TYR A 39 -7.42 17.75 11.81
CA TYR A 39 -8.31 16.72 11.29
C TYR A 39 -9.11 17.28 10.11
N GLN A 40 -9.26 16.45 9.08
CA GLN A 40 -9.98 16.80 7.86
C GLN A 40 -10.89 15.66 7.45
N THR A 41 -12.11 16.01 7.07
CA THR A 41 -13.04 15.10 6.41
C THR A 41 -12.57 14.77 4.98
N GLN A 42 -13.16 13.75 4.36
CA GLN A 42 -12.92 13.48 2.93
C GLN A 42 -13.30 14.67 2.05
N SER A 43 -14.37 15.40 2.39
CA SER A 43 -14.82 16.58 1.66
C SER A 43 -13.80 17.73 1.73
N ASP A 44 -13.15 17.93 2.87
CA ASP A 44 -12.11 18.95 3.01
C ASP A 44 -10.85 18.61 2.21
N ARG A 45 -10.47 17.33 2.23
CA ARG A 45 -9.35 16.78 1.46
C ARG A 45 -9.56 16.94 -0.04
N PHE A 46 -10.77 16.63 -0.51
CA PHE A 46 -11.18 16.81 -1.91
C PHE A 46 -11.02 18.27 -2.38
N LYS A 47 -11.46 19.25 -1.58
CA LYS A 47 -11.31 20.68 -1.90
C LYS A 47 -9.85 21.10 -2.08
N THR A 48 -8.92 20.47 -1.35
CA THR A 48 -7.48 20.75 -1.43
C THR A 48 -6.75 19.92 -2.47
N ALA A 49 -7.42 18.95 -3.11
CA ALA A 49 -6.81 17.97 -4.01
C ALA A 49 -5.65 17.19 -3.37
N LEU A 50 -5.69 17.02 -2.04
CA LEU A 50 -4.71 16.30 -1.24
C LEU A 50 -5.44 15.23 -0.42
N ASP A 51 -4.97 13.99 -0.52
CA ASP A 51 -5.45 12.86 0.26
C ASP A 51 -4.38 11.78 0.37
N CYS A 52 -3.66 11.80 1.49
CA CYS A 52 -2.67 10.80 1.85
C CYS A 52 -2.58 10.64 3.37
N ASP A 53 -2.05 9.51 3.81
CA ASP A 53 -1.88 9.18 5.23
C ASP A 53 -0.66 8.29 5.41
N GLU A 54 0.04 8.49 6.52
CA GLU A 54 1.06 7.57 6.98
C GLU A 54 0.38 6.33 7.56
N VAL A 55 0.59 5.19 6.91
CA VAL A 55 -0.05 3.92 7.29
C VAL A 55 0.89 3.02 8.09
N TYR A 56 2.18 3.31 8.05
CA TYR A 56 3.26 2.66 8.80
C TYR A 56 4.44 3.64 8.85
N PRO A 57 5.30 3.63 9.89
CA PRO A 57 6.43 4.57 9.98
C PRO A 57 7.26 4.65 8.68
N GLY A 58 7.32 5.85 8.11
CA GLY A 58 8.03 6.13 6.85
C GLY A 58 7.29 5.72 5.57
N ILE A 59 6.06 5.19 5.66
CA ILE A 59 5.25 4.75 4.51
C ILE A 59 3.93 5.53 4.46
N VAL A 60 3.80 6.34 3.44
CA VAL A 60 2.59 7.10 3.12
C VAL A 60 1.88 6.46 1.93
N ILE A 61 0.58 6.25 2.05
CA ILE A 61 -0.29 5.93 0.91
C ILE A 61 -1.09 7.18 0.55
N GLY A 62 -1.30 7.43 -0.74
CA GLY A 62 -2.22 8.48 -1.15
C GLY A 62 -2.69 8.42 -2.60
N SER A 63 -3.45 9.45 -2.98
CA SER A 63 -4.07 9.59 -4.29
C SER A 63 -3.08 10.03 -5.39
N GLY A 64 -3.48 9.82 -6.63
CA GLY A 64 -2.75 10.30 -7.80
C GLY A 64 -2.71 11.81 -7.87
N GLU A 65 -3.76 12.49 -7.41
CA GLU A 65 -3.82 13.95 -7.41
C GLU A 65 -2.81 14.55 -6.42
N THR A 66 -2.70 13.98 -5.22
CA THR A 66 -1.65 14.35 -4.26
C THR A 66 -0.26 14.14 -4.85
N MET A 67 -0.08 13.04 -5.60
CA MET A 67 1.17 12.72 -6.28
C MET A 67 1.54 13.77 -7.33
N ARG A 68 0.58 14.39 -8.02
CA ARG A 68 0.85 15.52 -8.94
C ARG A 68 1.42 16.75 -8.23
N ASN A 69 1.18 16.89 -6.93
CA ASN A 69 1.66 18.01 -6.12
C ASN A 69 3.08 17.75 -5.56
N VAL A 70 4.08 17.76 -6.45
CA VAL A 70 5.50 17.55 -6.09
C VAL A 70 5.99 18.53 -5.01
N LYS A 71 5.48 19.78 -4.99
CA LYS A 71 5.85 20.76 -3.95
C LYS A 71 5.38 20.33 -2.56
N TYR A 72 4.17 19.78 -2.46
CA TYR A 72 3.66 19.23 -1.21
C TYR A 72 4.50 18.02 -0.76
N LEU A 73 4.77 17.06 -1.65
CA LEU A 73 5.61 15.90 -1.35
C LEU A 73 7.01 16.30 -0.89
N GLN A 74 7.62 17.30 -1.53
CA GLN A 74 8.92 17.83 -1.12
C GLN A 74 8.88 18.48 0.26
N LYS A 75 7.84 19.26 0.58
CA LYS A 75 7.66 19.86 1.92
C LYS A 75 7.46 18.81 3.02
N LEU A 76 6.84 17.67 2.69
CA LEU A 76 6.73 16.54 3.60
C LEU A 76 8.05 15.81 3.84
N GLY A 77 9.08 16.07 3.02
CA GLY A 77 10.32 15.30 3.05
C GLY A 77 10.21 13.93 2.38
N VAL A 78 9.25 13.74 1.45
CA VAL A 78 9.17 12.50 0.68
C VAL A 78 10.44 12.34 -0.14
N THR A 79 11.11 11.21 0.07
CA THR A 79 12.38 10.87 -0.60
C THR A 79 12.16 9.98 -1.81
N HIS A 80 11.10 9.16 -1.78
CA HIS A 80 10.81 8.16 -2.79
C HIS A 80 9.31 8.16 -3.13
N VAL A 81 8.99 8.06 -4.42
CA VAL A 81 7.62 7.93 -4.93
C VAL A 81 7.51 6.66 -5.75
N LEU A 82 6.55 5.82 -5.37
CA LEU A 82 6.19 4.59 -6.05
C LEU A 82 4.77 4.75 -6.63
N ASN A 83 4.65 4.92 -7.94
CA ASN A 83 3.38 5.09 -8.64
C ASN A 83 2.92 3.75 -9.22
N MET A 84 1.89 3.14 -8.63
CA MET A 84 1.32 1.88 -9.09
C MET A 84 0.25 2.04 -10.18
N ALA A 85 0.04 3.25 -10.69
CA ALA A 85 -1.01 3.59 -11.64
C ALA A 85 -0.51 4.55 -12.73
N GLU A 86 0.70 4.35 -13.24
CA GLU A 86 1.32 5.30 -14.19
C GLU A 86 0.54 5.44 -15.51
N ASN A 87 -0.28 4.45 -15.86
CA ASN A 87 -1.24 4.53 -16.97
C ASN A 87 -2.39 5.52 -16.71
N ASP A 88 -2.79 5.74 -15.45
CA ASP A 88 -3.89 6.63 -15.08
C ASP A 88 -3.38 7.98 -14.54
N VAL A 89 -2.23 7.95 -13.87
CA VAL A 89 -1.59 9.08 -13.20
C VAL A 89 -0.24 9.31 -13.84
N ASN A 90 -0.27 9.89 -15.04
CA ASN A 90 0.95 10.26 -15.74
C ASN A 90 1.57 11.49 -15.07
N VAL A 91 2.75 11.29 -14.47
CA VAL A 91 3.58 12.32 -13.83
C VAL A 91 4.98 12.26 -14.42
N SER A 92 5.58 13.41 -14.68
CA SER A 92 6.94 13.47 -15.23
C SER A 92 7.97 13.08 -14.18
N SER A 93 8.69 11.98 -14.40
CA SER A 93 9.82 11.54 -13.57
C SER A 93 10.89 12.65 -13.40
N GLN A 94 11.07 13.50 -14.42
CA GLN A 94 11.98 14.63 -14.37
C GLN A 94 11.58 15.68 -13.31
N ARG A 95 10.29 15.87 -13.05
CA ARG A 95 9.82 16.79 -12.00
C ARG A 95 10.23 16.31 -10.60
N TYR A 96 10.20 14.99 -10.38
CA TYR A 96 10.65 14.38 -9.12
C TYR A 96 12.16 14.46 -8.95
N SER A 97 12.91 14.14 -10.01
CA SER A 97 14.37 14.24 -9.98
C SER A 97 14.85 15.66 -9.64
N LYS A 98 14.23 16.70 -10.22
CA LYS A 98 14.50 18.11 -9.87
C LYS A 98 14.16 18.47 -8.41
N ALA A 99 13.22 17.75 -7.81
CA ALA A 99 12.84 17.91 -6.40
C ALA A 99 13.71 17.07 -5.45
N GLY A 100 14.67 16.30 -5.96
CA GLY A 100 15.49 15.37 -5.17
C GLY A 100 14.74 14.10 -4.75
N ILE A 101 13.65 13.76 -5.45
CA ILE A 101 12.79 12.61 -5.13
C ILE A 101 13.07 11.49 -6.13
N CYS A 102 13.36 10.29 -5.62
CA CYS A 102 13.50 9.10 -6.46
C CYS A 102 12.11 8.61 -6.88
N TYR A 103 11.88 8.41 -8.18
CA TYR A 103 10.58 8.03 -8.72
C TYR A 103 10.64 6.67 -9.41
N LYS A 104 9.61 5.86 -9.20
CA LYS A 104 9.36 4.63 -9.94
C LYS A 104 7.88 4.46 -10.25
N GLY A 105 7.57 4.16 -11.51
CA GLY A 105 6.21 3.96 -12.00
C GLY A 105 5.98 2.55 -12.54
N TYR A 106 4.77 2.04 -12.33
CA TYR A 106 4.26 0.81 -12.92
C TYR A 106 2.88 1.07 -13.53
N ARG A 107 2.62 0.43 -14.67
CA ARG A 107 1.36 0.53 -15.42
C ARG A 107 0.45 -0.65 -15.09
N ILE A 108 -0.02 -0.72 -13.85
CA ILE A 108 -0.89 -1.80 -13.34
C ILE A 108 -2.34 -1.34 -13.38
N LYS A 109 -3.20 -2.08 -14.09
CA LYS A 109 -4.65 -1.83 -14.09
C LYS A 109 -5.28 -2.28 -12.78
N ASP A 110 -6.30 -1.56 -12.30
CA ASP A 110 -7.02 -1.93 -11.07
C ASP A 110 -8.11 -2.96 -11.33
N LEU A 111 -7.73 -4.11 -11.89
CA LEU A 111 -8.65 -5.14 -12.32
C LEU A 111 -8.30 -6.47 -11.63
N PRO A 112 -9.29 -7.30 -11.25
CA PRO A 112 -9.02 -8.58 -10.58
C PRO A 112 -8.13 -9.55 -11.37
N GLN A 113 -8.12 -9.46 -12.70
CA GLN A 113 -7.27 -10.30 -13.57
C GLN A 113 -5.83 -9.79 -13.70
N GLU A 114 -5.52 -8.59 -13.23
CA GLU A 114 -4.19 -8.01 -13.36
C GLU A 114 -3.22 -8.69 -12.36
N ASP A 115 -2.05 -9.13 -12.82
CA ASP A 115 -1.03 -9.69 -11.95
C ASP A 115 -0.15 -8.58 -11.34
N ILE A 116 -0.56 -8.07 -10.17
CA ILE A 116 0.24 -7.11 -9.42
C ILE A 116 1.36 -7.82 -8.63
N SER A 117 1.24 -9.12 -8.35
CA SER A 117 2.19 -9.89 -7.56
C SER A 117 3.56 -9.99 -8.21
N ALA A 118 3.62 -9.98 -9.55
CA ALA A 118 4.85 -9.90 -10.32
C ALA A 118 5.72 -8.68 -9.96
N THR A 119 5.12 -7.61 -9.43
CA THR A 119 5.84 -6.38 -9.03
C THR A 119 6.36 -6.40 -7.59
N PHE A 120 5.87 -7.33 -6.74
CA PHE A 120 6.10 -7.27 -5.29
C PHE A 120 7.58 -7.22 -4.93
N ASP A 121 8.38 -8.13 -5.46
CA ASP A 121 9.81 -8.23 -5.14
C ASP A 121 10.56 -6.92 -5.46
N GLU A 122 10.27 -6.33 -6.62
CA GLU A 122 10.90 -5.10 -7.06
C GLU A 122 10.41 -3.86 -6.29
N CYS A 123 9.10 -3.76 -6.03
CA CYS A 123 8.51 -2.71 -5.22
C CYS A 123 8.99 -2.77 -3.76
N VAL A 124 9.04 -3.96 -3.17
CA VAL A 124 9.50 -4.17 -1.81
C VAL A 124 10.96 -3.75 -1.67
N ARG A 125 11.85 -4.13 -2.61
CA ARG A 125 13.23 -3.63 -2.61
C ARG A 125 13.33 -2.13 -2.76
N PHE A 126 12.48 -1.51 -3.58
CA PHE A 126 12.46 -0.06 -3.74
C PHE A 126 12.09 0.64 -2.43
N MET A 127 11.03 0.18 -1.77
CA MET A 127 10.59 0.70 -0.47
C MET A 127 11.62 0.46 0.63
N ASP A 128 12.21 -0.74 0.68
CA ASP A 128 13.20 -1.12 1.70
C ASP A 128 14.44 -0.24 1.65
N ARG A 129 14.99 0.00 0.46
CA ARG A 129 16.16 0.91 0.28
C ARG A 129 15.85 2.33 0.74
N ALA A 130 14.64 2.81 0.47
CA ALA A 130 14.22 4.12 0.91
C ALA A 130 14.14 4.20 2.44
N LEU A 131 13.51 3.22 3.08
CA LEU A 131 13.31 3.17 4.53
C LEU A 131 14.60 2.90 5.32
N CYS A 132 15.61 2.26 4.72
CA CYS A 132 16.94 2.15 5.30
C CYS A 132 17.74 3.46 5.26
N SER A 133 17.32 4.44 4.47
CA SER A 133 17.99 5.74 4.39
C SER A 133 17.61 6.61 5.59
N ARG A 134 18.56 7.42 6.08
CA ARG A 134 18.29 8.40 7.14
C ARG A 134 17.16 9.34 6.67
N MET A 135 16.09 9.43 7.46
CA MET A 135 14.88 10.22 7.13
C MET A 135 14.13 9.74 5.87
N GLY A 136 14.27 8.45 5.53
CA GLY A 136 13.53 7.84 4.42
C GLY A 136 12.03 7.92 4.60
N LEU A 137 11.36 8.59 3.67
CA LEU A 137 9.90 8.65 3.56
C LEU A 137 9.47 8.23 2.15
N VAL A 138 8.62 7.21 2.07
CA VAL A 138 8.13 6.65 0.81
C VAL A 138 6.66 6.97 0.64
N TYR A 139 6.33 7.55 -0.51
CA TYR A 139 4.95 7.73 -0.95
C TYR A 139 4.59 6.64 -1.96
N VAL A 140 3.59 5.82 -1.64
CA VAL A 140 3.06 4.78 -2.53
C VAL A 140 1.67 5.19 -3.01
N GLY A 141 1.57 5.56 -4.28
CA GLY A 141 0.36 6.10 -4.90
C GLY A 141 -0.26 5.17 -5.93
N CYS A 142 -1.57 5.32 -6.13
CA CYS A 142 -2.26 4.86 -7.33
C CYS A 142 -3.22 5.96 -7.79
N LEU A 143 -4.41 5.63 -8.32
CA LEU A 143 -5.41 6.66 -8.66
C LEU A 143 -6.04 7.30 -7.40
N LEU A 144 -6.65 6.48 -6.53
CA LEU A 144 -7.31 6.94 -5.30
C LEU A 144 -6.54 6.60 -4.03
N GLY A 145 -5.48 5.79 -4.12
CA GLY A 145 -4.77 5.27 -2.96
C GLY A 145 -5.54 4.20 -2.19
N TYR A 146 -6.43 3.45 -2.86
CA TYR A 146 -7.31 2.46 -2.21
C TYR A 146 -6.86 1.01 -2.45
N SER A 147 -6.59 0.62 -3.71
CA SER A 147 -6.41 -0.79 -4.09
C SER A 147 -4.95 -1.14 -4.43
N ARG A 148 -4.43 -0.69 -5.58
CA ARG A 148 -3.07 -1.02 -6.07
C ARG A 148 -1.95 -0.66 -5.09
N SER A 149 -1.93 0.58 -4.60
CA SER A 149 -0.93 1.05 -3.63
C SER A 149 -1.00 0.28 -2.31
N ALA A 150 -2.21 0.09 -1.78
CA ALA A 150 -2.43 -0.68 -0.56
C ALA A 150 -1.97 -2.13 -0.70
N THR A 151 -2.18 -2.75 -1.86
CA THR A 151 -1.73 -4.12 -2.13
C THR A 151 -0.21 -4.24 -2.04
N VAL A 152 0.52 -3.31 -2.65
CA VAL A 152 1.99 -3.31 -2.60
C VAL A 152 2.52 -3.02 -1.20
N VAL A 153 1.91 -2.09 -0.48
CA VAL A 153 2.29 -1.82 0.93
C VAL A 153 2.00 -3.02 1.82
N ALA A 154 0.87 -3.72 1.62
CA ALA A 154 0.60 -4.96 2.34
C ALA A 154 1.69 -6.02 2.07
N ALA A 155 2.07 -6.23 0.80
CA ALA A 155 3.15 -7.13 0.44
C ALA A 155 4.49 -6.74 1.11
N TYR A 156 4.82 -5.45 1.18
CA TYR A 156 5.99 -4.96 1.92
C TYR A 156 5.93 -5.34 3.40
N LEU A 157 4.82 -5.04 4.09
CA LEU A 157 4.66 -5.35 5.50
C LEU A 157 4.74 -6.86 5.78
N MET A 158 4.22 -7.68 4.87
CA MET A 158 4.31 -9.14 4.99
C MET A 158 5.75 -9.66 4.83
N LEU A 159 6.47 -9.15 3.83
CA LEU A 159 7.81 -9.62 3.47
C LEU A 159 8.91 -9.05 4.37
N LYS A 160 8.74 -7.83 4.89
CA LYS A 160 9.78 -7.10 5.65
C LYS A 160 9.47 -6.91 7.12
N GLN A 161 8.19 -6.91 7.50
CA GLN A 161 7.75 -6.68 8.89
C GLN A 161 7.09 -7.91 9.51
N ASN A 162 7.24 -9.08 8.87
CA ASN A 162 6.75 -10.38 9.34
C ASN A 162 5.22 -10.44 9.59
N MET A 163 4.45 -9.51 9.05
CA MET A 163 2.99 -9.49 9.22
C MET A 163 2.33 -10.56 8.34
N SER A 164 1.16 -11.03 8.76
CA SER A 164 0.21 -11.70 7.88
C SER A 164 -0.49 -10.67 6.98
N ALA A 165 -1.14 -11.15 5.91
CA ALA A 165 -1.91 -10.26 5.03
C ALA A 165 -3.05 -9.54 5.77
N SER A 166 -3.72 -10.21 6.71
CA SER A 166 -4.80 -9.61 7.50
C SER A 166 -4.29 -8.54 8.47
N GLU A 167 -3.16 -8.78 9.14
CA GLU A 167 -2.55 -7.77 10.02
C GLU A 167 -2.14 -6.52 9.23
N ALA A 168 -1.51 -6.69 8.08
CA ALA A 168 -1.09 -5.59 7.23
C ALA A 168 -2.28 -4.76 6.72
N LEU A 169 -3.33 -5.41 6.19
CA LEU A 169 -4.54 -4.73 5.73
C LEU A 169 -5.28 -4.04 6.87
N GLY A 170 -5.42 -4.72 8.02
CA GLY A 170 -6.08 -4.17 9.20
C GLY A 170 -5.33 -2.99 9.82
N LEU A 171 -3.99 -3.01 9.79
CA LEU A 171 -3.15 -1.89 10.20
C LEU A 171 -3.39 -0.66 9.34
N MET A 172 -3.31 -0.79 8.02
CA MET A 172 -3.55 0.33 7.10
C MET A 172 -4.99 0.86 7.19
N ARG A 173 -5.97 -0.03 7.37
CA ARG A 173 -7.40 0.31 7.54
C ARG A 173 -7.67 1.23 8.72
N ARG A 174 -6.88 1.15 9.80
CA ARG A 174 -7.01 2.06 10.94
C ARG A 174 -6.56 3.49 10.62
N SER A 175 -5.72 3.67 9.61
CA SER A 175 -5.21 4.99 9.21
C SER A 175 -5.98 5.59 8.04
N ARG A 176 -6.42 4.78 7.06
CA ARG A 176 -7.15 5.26 5.87
C ARG A 176 -8.00 4.17 5.22
N GLU A 177 -8.91 4.59 4.34
CA GLU A 177 -9.65 3.67 3.47
C GLU A 177 -8.66 2.96 2.52
N VAL A 178 -8.56 1.64 2.67
CA VAL A 178 -7.84 0.75 1.76
C VAL A 178 -8.73 -0.43 1.38
N HIS A 179 -8.89 -0.68 0.09
CA HIS A 179 -9.78 -1.73 -0.39
C HIS A 179 -9.20 -2.34 -1.67
N PRO A 180 -8.15 -3.19 -1.57
CA PRO A 180 -7.70 -4.01 -2.69
C PRO A 180 -8.86 -4.75 -3.34
N ASN A 181 -8.86 -4.82 -4.67
CA ASN A 181 -9.84 -5.64 -5.38
C ASN A 181 -9.66 -7.14 -5.05
N MET A 182 -10.67 -7.96 -5.38
CA MET A 182 -10.68 -9.38 -5.03
C MET A 182 -9.51 -10.19 -5.61
N GLY A 183 -9.05 -9.84 -6.83
CA GLY A 183 -7.89 -10.50 -7.44
C GLY A 183 -6.59 -10.20 -6.70
N PHE A 184 -6.42 -8.95 -6.27
CA PHE A 184 -5.27 -8.55 -5.45
C PHE A 184 -5.30 -9.16 -4.05
N LEU A 185 -6.48 -9.26 -3.42
CA LEU A 185 -6.64 -10.01 -2.18
C LEU A 185 -6.26 -11.48 -2.34
N HIS A 186 -6.66 -12.11 -3.45
CA HIS A 186 -6.26 -13.49 -3.75
C HIS A 186 -4.73 -13.61 -3.89
N GLN A 187 -4.09 -12.67 -4.58
CA GLN A 187 -2.63 -12.64 -4.73
C GLN A 187 -1.89 -12.42 -3.39
N LEU A 188 -2.39 -11.54 -2.51
CA LEU A 188 -1.88 -11.39 -1.14
C LEU A 188 -2.09 -12.66 -0.31
N GLY A 189 -3.25 -13.31 -0.45
CA GLY A 189 -3.54 -14.58 0.20
C GLY A 189 -2.54 -15.67 -0.19
N ASN A 190 -2.22 -15.77 -1.48
CA ASN A 190 -1.20 -16.70 -1.98
C ASN A 190 0.19 -16.40 -1.41
N LEU A 191 0.58 -15.13 -1.35
CA LEU A 191 1.83 -14.72 -0.72
C LEU A 191 1.86 -15.11 0.77
N ASP A 192 0.78 -14.84 1.52
CA ASP A 192 0.67 -15.15 2.95
C ASP A 192 0.75 -16.66 3.22
N ASN A 193 0.06 -17.46 2.39
CA ASN A 193 0.15 -18.92 2.42
C ASN A 193 1.57 -19.42 2.17
N SER A 194 2.26 -18.85 1.18
CA SER A 194 3.65 -19.19 0.85
C SER A 194 4.60 -18.85 2.01
N LEU A 195 4.51 -17.63 2.55
CA LEU A 195 5.35 -17.18 3.67
C LEU A 195 5.14 -18.03 4.92
N ARG A 196 3.90 -18.40 5.25
CA ARG A 196 3.63 -19.30 6.39
C ARG A 196 4.29 -20.66 6.20
N ARG A 197 4.25 -21.25 5.00
CA ARG A 197 4.95 -22.51 4.72
C ARG A 197 6.47 -22.39 4.88
N SER A 198 7.05 -21.27 4.44
CA SER A 198 8.49 -21.03 4.55
C SER A 198 8.96 -20.74 5.98
N ARG A 199 8.10 -20.18 6.85
CA ARG A 199 8.40 -19.91 8.28
C ARG A 199 8.35 -21.16 9.18
N HIS A 200 7.70 -22.23 8.73
CA HIS A 200 7.59 -23.51 9.45
C HIS A 200 8.58 -24.57 8.95
N ARG A 201 9.49 -24.19 8.05
CA ARG A 201 10.65 -25.00 7.64
C ARG A 201 11.88 -24.49 8.37
#